data_AF-A0A257Q4K5-F1
#
_entry.id   AF-A0A257Q4K5-F1
#
_cell.length_a   1.000
_cell.length_b   1.000
_cell.length_c   1.000
_cell.angle_alpha   90.00
_cell.angle_beta   90.00
_cell.angle_gamma   90.00
#
_symmetry.space_group_name_H-M   'P 1'
#
loop_
_entity.id
_entity.type
_entity.pdbx_description
1 polymer ?
#
loop_
_entity_poly.entity_id
_entity_poly.type
_entity_poly.pdbx_seq_one_letter_code
_entity_poly.pdbx_strand_id
1 'polypeptide(L)'
;MIYMVTNPWLGIRREGIRVGRSGSGTRDHIIDTTLAMISENESHNVRISEVAQRSNVGVPTIYYYFESRTQLIAEAQLSSYARR
;
A
#
# COMPACT_ATOMS: atom_id res chain seq x y z
N MET A 1 2.69 -1.31 27.15
CA MET A 1 1.51 -0.57 26.69
C MET A 1 1.54 -0.57 25.16
N ILE A 2 1.18 -1.70 24.57
CA ILE A 2 1.22 -2.00 23.14
C ILE A 2 -0.23 -2.25 22.73
N TYR A 3 -0.75 -1.44 21.82
CA TYR A 3 -2.18 -1.38 21.50
C TYR A 3 -2.70 -2.71 20.96
N MET A 4 -3.66 -3.28 21.68
CA MET A 4 -4.68 -4.18 21.13
C MET A 4 -5.50 -3.42 20.09
N VAL A 5 -5.42 -3.79 18.82
CA VAL A 5 -6.54 -3.66 17.88
C VAL A 5 -6.65 -4.96 17.11
N THR A 6 -7.72 -5.68 17.44
CA THR A 6 -8.44 -6.69 16.67
C THR A 6 -8.20 -6.63 15.16
N ASN A 7 -7.42 -7.58 14.63
CA ASN A 7 -7.49 -7.93 13.22
C ASN A 7 -7.95 -9.39 13.08
N PRO A 8 -9.25 -9.68 13.26
CA PRO A 8 -9.78 -10.99 13.00
C PRO A 8 -10.02 -11.10 11.49
N TRP A 9 -9.42 -12.11 10.87
CA TRP A 9 -9.77 -12.54 9.52
C TRP A 9 -11.29 -12.56 9.36
N LEU A 10 -11.85 -11.60 8.63
CA LEU A 10 -13.26 -11.58 8.28
C LEU A 10 -13.44 -11.13 6.84
N GLY A 11 -13.39 -12.13 5.98
CA GLY A 11 -14.46 -12.40 5.02
C GLY A 11 -15.09 -11.20 4.32
N ILE A 12 -14.44 -10.73 3.26
CA ILE A 12 -15.13 -10.14 2.11
C ILE A 12 -14.43 -10.61 0.84
N ARG A 13 -14.96 -11.68 0.25
CA ARG A 13 -14.79 -12.02 -1.15
C ARG A 13 -15.68 -11.10 -1.98
N ARG A 14 -15.11 -10.47 -3.01
CA ARG A 14 -15.66 -9.87 -4.27
C ARG A 14 -14.67 -8.77 -4.69
N GLU A 15 -14.24 -8.54 -5.92
CA GLU A 15 -14.35 -9.11 -7.26
C GLU A 15 -13.35 -8.26 -8.08
N GLY A 16 -12.48 -8.92 -8.85
CA GLY A 16 -11.84 -8.36 -10.05
C GLY A 16 -10.99 -7.08 -9.98
N ILE A 17 -9.72 -7.17 -9.58
CA ILE A 17 -8.67 -6.31 -10.17
C ILE A 17 -7.62 -7.21 -10.81
N ARG A 18 -7.70 -7.31 -12.13
CA ARG A 18 -6.66 -7.89 -12.98
C ARG A 18 -5.56 -6.85 -13.18
N VAL A 19 -4.63 -6.75 -12.24
CA VAL A 19 -3.34 -6.10 -12.52
C VAL A 19 -2.34 -7.20 -12.89
N GLY A 20 -1.72 -7.03 -14.05
CA GLY A 20 -0.96 -8.06 -14.75
C GLY A 20 0.20 -8.66 -13.92
N ARG A 21 0.28 -10.00 -13.99
CA ARG A 21 1.40 -10.90 -13.68
C ARG A 21 2.65 -10.27 -13.06
N SER A 22 2.81 -10.43 -11.75
CA SER A 22 3.77 -11.37 -11.13
C SER A 22 3.66 -11.25 -9.61
N GLY A 23 3.48 -12.41 -8.94
CA GLY A 23 3.19 -12.64 -7.51
C GLY A 23 3.20 -11.45 -6.56
N SER A 24 2.06 -11.05 -6.01
CA SER A 24 1.97 -9.81 -5.24
C SER A 24 1.39 -10.06 -3.84
N GLY A 25 2.27 -10.07 -2.84
CA GLY A 25 1.84 -10.05 -1.45
C GLY A 25 1.14 -8.74 -1.10
N THR A 26 0.57 -8.63 0.11
CA THR A 26 -0.01 -7.37 0.61
C THR A 26 0.94 -6.18 0.44
N ARG A 27 2.26 -6.42 0.55
CA ARG A 27 3.32 -5.44 0.31
C ARG A 27 3.30 -4.83 -1.09
N ASP A 28 3.25 -5.66 -2.13
CA ASP A 28 3.30 -5.20 -3.53
C ASP A 28 2.02 -4.46 -3.90
N HIS A 29 0.88 -4.88 -3.34
CA HIS A 29 -0.39 -4.17 -3.50
C HIS A 29 -0.34 -2.76 -2.91
N ILE A 30 0.29 -2.59 -1.74
CA ILE A 30 0.49 -1.27 -1.11
C ILE A 30 1.41 -0.39 -1.98
N ILE A 31 2.46 -0.96 -2.59
CA ILE A 31 3.38 -0.26 -3.49
C ILE A 31 2.65 0.24 -4.74
N ASP A 32 1.87 -0.62 -5.40
CA ASP A 32 1.11 -0.28 -6.61
C ASP A 32 0.10 0.84 -6.34
N THR A 33 -0.64 0.72 -5.23
CA THR A 33 -1.60 1.74 -4.78
C THR A 33 -0.91 3.08 -4.52
N THR A 34 0.25 3.05 -3.86
CA THR A 34 1.03 4.26 -3.57
C THR A 34 1.53 4.91 -4.86
N LEU A 35 1.97 4.12 -5.84
CA LEU A 35 2.43 4.59 -7.14
C LEU A 35 1.31 5.23 -7.96
N ALA A 36 0.11 4.65 -7.93
CA ALA A 36 -1.08 5.25 -8.53
C ALA A 36 -1.39 6.62 -7.89
N MET A 37 -1.37 6.71 -6.56
CA MET A 37 -1.58 7.97 -5.83
C MET A 37 -0.56 9.06 -6.18
N ILE A 38 0.71 8.68 -6.34
CA ILE A 38 1.79 9.60 -6.74
C ILE A 38 1.58 10.08 -8.18
N SER A 39 1.07 9.22 -9.06
CA SER A 39 0.84 9.55 -10.47
C SER A 39 -0.41 10.42 -10.69
N GLU A 40 -1.42 10.26 -9.84
CA GLU A 40 -2.70 10.99 -9.92
C GLU A 40 -2.65 12.43 -9.39
N ASN A 41 -1.74 12.73 -8.46
CA ASN A 41 -1.61 14.07 -7.88
C ASN A 41 -0.22 14.63 -8.16
N GLU A 42 -0.17 15.82 -8.76
CA GLU A 42 0.99 16.71 -8.71
C GLU A 42 1.27 17.06 -7.23
N SER A 43 2.00 16.18 -6.56
CA SER A 43 2.97 16.50 -5.52
C SER A 43 2.44 17.12 -4.20
N HIS A 44 2.46 16.31 -3.13
CA HIS A 44 3.33 16.51 -1.94
C HIS A 44 2.85 15.76 -0.70
N ASN A 45 1.60 15.29 -0.64
CA ASN A 45 1.05 14.73 0.60
C ASN A 45 0.36 13.36 0.45
N VAL A 46 1.10 12.33 0.01
CA VAL A 46 0.68 10.93 0.21
C VAL A 46 0.52 10.69 1.71
N ARG A 47 -0.67 10.44 2.25
CA ARG A 47 -0.86 10.16 3.69
C ARG A 47 -0.93 8.65 3.92
N ILE A 48 -0.30 8.14 4.98
CA ILE A 48 -0.34 6.71 5.33
C ILE A 48 -1.78 6.22 5.52
N SER A 49 -2.65 7.04 6.12
CA SER A 49 -4.06 6.73 6.29
C SER A 49 -4.80 6.56 4.95
N GLU A 50 -4.47 7.40 3.96
CA GLU A 50 -5.06 7.35 2.62
C GLU A 50 -4.56 6.12 1.85
N VAL A 51 -3.26 5.82 1.94
CA VAL A 51 -2.70 4.60 1.35
C VAL A 51 -3.36 3.36 1.95
N ALA A 52 -3.49 3.31 3.28
CA ALA A 52 -4.15 2.21 3.97
C ALA A 52 -5.60 2.03 3.50
N GLN A 53 -6.35 3.13 3.41
CA GLN A 53 -7.73 3.13 2.92
C GLN A 53 -7.83 2.64 1.47
N ARG A 54 -7.01 3.17 0.56
CA ARG A 54 -7.03 2.78 -0.86
C ARG A 54 -6.53 1.36 -1.11
N SER A 55 -5.59 0.87 -0.28
CA SER A 55 -5.08 -0.50 -0.35
C SER A 55 -5.97 -1.50 0.41
N ASN A 56 -7.06 -1.03 1.03
CA ASN A 56 -7.96 -1.84 1.87
C ASN A 56 -7.22 -2.61 2.98
N VAL A 57 -6.26 -1.96 3.65
CA VAL A 57 -5.50 -2.51 4.78
C VAL A 57 -5.55 -1.58 5.99
N GLY A 58 -5.19 -2.11 7.16
CA GLY A 58 -4.98 -1.28 8.34
C GLY A 58 -3.68 -0.49 8.27
N VAL A 59 -3.64 0.68 8.89
CA VAL A 59 -2.40 1.46 9.10
C VAL A 59 -1.28 0.62 9.78
N PRO A 60 -1.56 -0.25 10.78
CA PRO A 60 -0.54 -1.13 11.34
C PRO A 60 0.06 -2.10 10.32
N THR A 61 -0.73 -2.55 9.34
CA THR A 61 -0.26 -3.42 8.25
C THR A 61 0.72 -2.67 7.33
N ILE A 62 0.49 -1.38 7.07
CA ILE A 62 1.45 -0.54 6.36
C ILE A 62 2.77 -0.51 7.15
N TYR A 63 2.71 -0.19 8.45
CA TYR A 63 3.92 -0.09 9.29
C TYR A 63 4.63 -1.44 9.53
N TYR A 64 3.92 -2.56 9.36
CA TYR A 64 4.52 -3.89 9.37
C TYR A 64 5.43 -4.13 8.16
N TYR A 65 5.06 -3.62 6.98
CA TYR A 65 5.84 -3.80 5.75
C TYR A 65 6.81 -2.65 5.46
N PHE A 66 6.53 -1.45 5.97
CA PHE A 66 7.27 -0.22 5.71
C PHE A 66 7.51 0.52 7.03
N GLU A 67 8.76 0.72 7.40
CA GLU A 67 9.11 1.36 8.68
C GLU A 67 8.70 2.84 8.71
N SER A 68 8.61 3.48 7.54
CA SER A 68 8.21 4.88 7.43
C SER A 68 7.49 5.21 6.14
N ARG A 69 6.75 6.32 6.17
CA ARG A 69 6.15 6.94 4.99
C ARG A 69 7.19 7.25 3.90
N THR A 70 8.36 7.75 4.30
CA THR A 70 9.42 8.09 3.36
C THR A 70 9.95 6.85 2.67
N GLN A 71 10.13 5.74 3.41
CA GLN A 71 10.52 4.45 2.84
C GLN A 71 9.49 3.95 1.83
N LEU A 72 8.20 3.96 2.18
CA LEU A 72 7.13 3.54 1.28
C LEU A 72 7.15 4.32 -0.04
N ILE A 73 7.29 5.65 0.03
CA ILE A 73 7.34 6.51 -1.16
C ILE A 73 8.59 6.21 -1.99
N ALA A 74 9.75 6.08 -1.34
CA ALA A 74 11.02 5.77 -2.02
C ALA A 74 10.96 4.42 -2.74
N GLU A 75 10.39 3.40 -2.11
CA GLU A 75 10.22 2.08 -2.72
C GLU A 75 9.22 2.07 -3.88
N ALA A 76 8.11 2.81 -3.76
CA ALA A 76 7.16 2.98 -4.85
C ALA A 76 7.81 3.67 -6.05
N GLN A 77 8.56 4.75 -5.82
CA GLN A 77 9.30 5.45 -6.86
C GLN A 77 10.37 4.54 -7.48
N LEU A 78 11.12 3.79 -6.67
CA LEU A 78 12.13 2.83 -7.16
C LEU A 78 11.51 1.76 -8.07
N SER A 79 10.36 1.24 -7.68
CA SER A 79 9.60 0.27 -8.47
C SER A 79 9.12 0.84 -9.81
N SER A 80 8.87 2.15 -9.88
CA SER A 80 8.53 2.86 -11.14
C SER A 80 9.72 2.94 -12.11
N TYR A 81 10.94 3.14 -11.59
CA TYR A 81 12.14 3.22 -12.42
C TYR A 81 12.56 1.86 -12.96
N ALA A 82 12.35 0.78 -12.21
CA ALA A 82 12.70 -0.58 -12.62
C ALA A 82 11.81 -1.16 -13.73
N ARG A 83 10.68 -0.51 -14.05
CA ARG A 83 9.67 -0.99 -15.01
C ARG A 83 9.64 -0.21 -16.34
N ARG A 84 10.45 0.85 -16.48
CA ARG A 84 10.67 1.59 -17.73
C ARG A 84 11.91 1.09 -18.46
#